data_AF-A0A854CKZ5-F1
#
_entry.id   AF-A0A854CKZ5-F1
#
_cell.length_a   1.000
_cell.length_b   1.000
_cell.length_c   1.000
_cell.angle_alpha   90.00
_cell.angle_beta   90.00
_cell.angle_gamma   90.00
#
_symmetry.space_group_name_H-M   'P 1'
#
loop_
_entity.id
_entity.type
_entity.pdbx_description
1 polymer ?
#
loop_
_entity_poly.entity_id
_entity_poly.type
_entity_poly.pdbx_seq_one_letter_code
_entity_poly.pdbx_strand_id
1 'polypeptide(L)' 'MRDLEHECHLIPQAGGDCLTAINFYEDARELLEGSFLPTEKTERFIQLLEYADSRTEIALKHFYNYLDTARH' A
#
# COMPACT_ATOMS: atom_id res chain seq x y z
N MET A 1 10.86 -1.36 7.34
CA MET A 1 9.58 -1.86 7.88
C MET A 1 9.24 -1.20 9.21
N ARG A 2 9.96 -1.44 10.31
CA ARG A 2 9.61 -0.88 11.63
C ARG A 2 9.47 0.65 11.71
N ASP A 3 10.37 1.41 11.07
CA ASP A 3 10.29 2.88 11.08
C ASP A 3 9.08 3.38 10.28
N LEU A 4 8.76 2.72 9.18
CA LEU A 4 7.65 3.07 8.31
C LEU A 4 6.28 2.70 8.93
N GLU A 5 6.20 1.55 9.60
CA GLU A 5 5.04 1.20 10.43
C GLU A 5 4.85 2.24 11.53
N HIS A 6 5.92 2.63 12.22
CA HIS A 6 5.85 3.66 13.26
C HIS A 6 5.34 5.00 12.72
N GLU A 7 5.87 5.48 11.58
CA GLU A 7 5.41 6.70 10.92
C GLU A 7 3.95 6.60 10.48
N CYS A 8 3.51 5.46 9.95
CA CYS A 8 2.12 5.25 9.57
C CYS A 8 1.17 5.27 10.78
N HIS A 9 1.60 4.79 11.96
CA HIS A 9 0.78 4.90 13.17
C HIS A 9 0.52 6.34 13.62
N LEU A 10 1.36 7.30 13.19
CA LEU A 10 1.18 8.72 13.51
C LEU A 10 0.12 9.40 12.63
N ILE A 11 -0.27 8.76 11.53
CA ILE A 11 -1.21 9.31 10.54
C ILE A 11 -2.42 8.38 10.51
N PRO A 12 -3.56 8.72 11.13
CA PRO A 12 -4.65 7.79 11.49
C PRO A 12 -5.10 6.80 10.40
N GLN A 13 -6.20 7.09 9.71
CA GLN A 13 -6.76 6.18 8.70
C GLN A 13 -5.87 6.09 7.46
N ALA A 14 -5.20 7.21 7.12
CA ALA A 14 -4.29 7.27 5.98
C ALA A 14 -3.05 6.36 6.13
N GLY A 15 -2.49 6.26 7.34
CA GLY A 15 -1.36 5.37 7.61
C GLY A 15 -1.73 3.90 7.54
N GLY A 16 -2.93 3.55 8.03
CA GLY A 16 -3.47 2.19 7.85
C GLY A 16 -3.67 1.82 6.38
N ASP A 17 -4.21 2.72 5.57
CA ASP A 17 -4.36 2.51 4.12
C ASP A 17 -3.00 2.45 3.41
N CYS A 18 -2.02 3.28 3.81
CA CYS A 18 -0.64 3.21 3.31
C CYS A 18 0.02 1.86 3.60
N LEU A 19 -0.07 1.36 4.83
CA LEU A 19 0.49 0.05 5.17
C LEU A 19 -0.19 -1.07 4.39
N THR A 20 -1.50 -0.97 4.20
CA THR A 20 -2.25 -1.94 3.39
C THR A 20 -1.79 -1.95 1.94
N ALA A 21 -1.56 -0.78 1.33
CA ALA A 21 -1.03 -0.69 -0.03
C ALA A 21 0.37 -1.31 -0.14
N ILE A 22 1.24 -1.05 0.84
CA ILE A 22 2.59 -1.60 0.89
C ILE A 22 2.56 -3.12 1.01
N ASN A 23 1.72 -3.66 1.89
CA ASN A 23 1.57 -5.11 2.03
C ASN A 23 1.14 -5.76 0.71
N PHE A 24 0.24 -5.15 -0.06
CA PHE A 24 -0.12 -5.69 -1.39
C PHE A 24 1.04 -5.65 -2.39
N TYR A 25 1.89 -4.62 -2.37
CA TYR A 25 3.11 -4.61 -3.18
C TYR A 25 4.12 -5.66 -2.74
N GLU A 26 4.24 -5.91 -1.42
CA GLU A 26 5.10 -6.97 -0.91
C GLU A 26 4.57 -8.37 -1.28
N ASP A 27 3.27 -8.60 -1.13
CA ASP A 27 2.61 -9.84 -1.58
C ASP A 27 2.84 -10.06 -3.09
N ALA A 28 2.73 -9.01 -3.91
CA ALA A 28 3.01 -9.11 -5.35
C ALA A 28 4.48 -9.47 -5.61
N ARG A 29 5.41 -8.87 -4.86
CA ARG A 29 6.84 -9.18 -4.94
C ARG A 29 7.13 -10.63 -4.56
N GLU A 30 6.43 -11.19 -3.57
CA GLU A 30 6.60 -12.59 -3.15
C GLU A 30 6.15 -13.61 -4.21
N LEU A 31 5.31 -13.21 -5.16
CA LEU A 31 4.96 -14.06 -6.31
C LEU A 31 6.11 -14.23 -7.30
N LEU A 32 7.11 -13.35 -7.25
CA LEU A 32 8.29 -13.41 -8.11
C LEU A 32 9.25 -14.52 -7.65
N GLU A 33 9.68 -15.34 -8.59
CA GLU A 33 10.74 -16.31 -8.39
C GLU A 33 12.06 -15.68 -8.86
N GLY A 34 12.75 -15.02 -7.92
CA GLY A 34 13.87 -14.15 -8.23
C GLY A 34 13.39 -12.88 -8.92
N SER A 35 13.65 -12.74 -10.22
CA SER A 35 13.19 -11.61 -11.05
C SER A 35 12.16 -12.01 -12.10
N PHE A 36 11.67 -13.25 -12.04
CA PHE A 36 10.71 -13.78 -13.00
C PHE A 36 9.34 -13.95 -12.35
N LEU A 37 8.29 -13.63 -13.12
CA LEU A 37 6.90 -13.89 -12.75
C LEU A 37 6.44 -15.15 -13.49
N PRO A 38 6.16 -16.26 -12.79
CA PRO A 38 5.55 -17.44 -13.40
C PRO A 38 4.19 -17.11 -14.02
N THR A 39 3.92 -17.65 -15.20
CA THR A 39 2.73 -17.30 -15.99
C THR A 39 1.43 -17.54 -15.21
N GLU A 40 1.37 -18.62 -14.43
CA GLU A 40 0.23 -19.01 -13.60
C GLU A 40 -0.02 -18.06 -12.41
N LYS A 41 0.97 -17.24 -12.03
CA LYS A 41 0.83 -16.22 -10.98
C LYS A 41 0.50 -14.84 -11.55
N THR A 42 0.51 -14.66 -12.88
CA THR A 42 0.32 -13.36 -13.55
C THR A 42 -0.98 -12.67 -13.17
N GLU A 43 -2.11 -13.38 -13.21
CA GLU A 43 -3.41 -12.78 -12.89
C GLU A 43 -3.45 -12.29 -11.44
N ARG A 44 -2.95 -13.11 -10.50
CA ARG A 44 -2.89 -12.74 -9.09
C ARG A 44 -1.95 -11.57 -8.85
N PHE A 45 -0.82 -11.54 -9.54
CA PHE A 45 0.12 -10.42 -9.48
C PHE A 45 -0.52 -9.11 -9.94
N ILE A 46 -1.23 -9.11 -11.07
CA ILE A 46 -1.95 -7.94 -11.56
C ILE A 46 -3.00 -7.47 -10.55
N GLN A 47 -3.82 -8.39 -10.01
CA GLN A 47 -4.83 -8.05 -9.01
C GLN A 47 -4.23 -7.38 -7.77
N LEU A 48 -3.08 -7.88 -7.29
CA LEU A 48 -2.41 -7.30 -6.13
C LEU A 48 -1.91 -5.87 -6.43
N LEU A 49 -1.39 -5.62 -7.64
CA LEU A 49 -1.00 -4.28 -8.05
C LEU A 49 -2.21 -3.34 -8.15
N GLU A 50 -3.34 -3.79 -8.69
CA GLU A 50 -4.58 -3.01 -8.76
C GLU A 50 -5.10 -2.66 -7.36
N TYR A 51 -5.04 -3.61 -6.42
CA TYR A 51 -5.42 -3.35 -5.02
C TYR A 51 -4.47 -2.38 -4.33
N ALA A 52 -3.16 -2.51 -4.57
CA ALA A 52 -2.17 -1.60 -4.02
C ALA A 52 -2.38 -0.16 -4.54
N ASP A 53 -2.66 -0.01 -5.84
CA ASP A 53 -2.91 1.29 -6.46
C ASP A 53 -4.19 1.94 -5.91
N SER A 54 -5.28 1.17 -5.85
CA SER A 54 -6.54 1.64 -5.25
C SER A 54 -6.37 2.08 -3.80
N ARG A 55 -5.60 1.35 -3.00
CA ARG A 55 -5.31 1.71 -1.60
C ARG A 55 -4.43 2.94 -1.49
N THR A 56 -3.48 3.12 -2.41
CA THR A 56 -2.65 4.33 -2.48
C THR A 56 -3.51 5.57 -2.73
N GLU A 57 -4.48 5.51 -3.65
CA GLU A 57 -5.40 6.62 -3.89
C GLU A 57 -6.25 6.97 -2.66
N ILE A 58 -6.74 5.95 -1.94
CA ILE A 58 -7.52 6.14 -0.71
C ILE A 58 -6.64 6.75 0.39
N ALA A 59 -5.44 6.21 0.58
CA ALA A 59 -4.48 6.71 1.56
C ALA A 59 -4.15 8.18 1.32
N LEU A 60 -3.92 8.57 0.06
CA LEU A 60 -3.68 9.97 -0.32
C LEU A 60 -4.87 10.87 0.01
N LYS A 61 -6.11 10.44 -0.28
CA LYS A 61 -7.32 11.20 0.09
C LYS A 61 -7.40 11.42 1.60
N HIS A 62 -7.21 10.36 2.39
CA HIS A 62 -7.22 10.46 3.85
C HIS A 62 -6.06 11.32 4.38
N PHE A 63 -4.89 11.26 3.75
CA PHE A 63 -3.75 12.07 4.11
C PHE A 63 -4.02 13.56 3.89
N TYR A 64 -4.57 13.93 2.74
CA TYR A 64 -4.95 15.32 2.46
C TYR A 64 -6.01 15.82 3.44
N ASN A 65 -7.02 15.02 3.77
CA ASN A 65 -8.02 15.38 4.78
C ASN A 65 -7.42 15.57 6.17
N TYR A 66 -6.47 14.71 6.56
CA TYR A 66 -5.74 14.84 7.82
C TYR A 66 -4.94 16.14 7.87
N LEU A 67 -4.20 16.47 6.80
CA LEU A 67 -3.43 17.72 6.72
C LEU A 67 -4.33 18.96 6.75
N ASP A 68 -5.49 18.90 6.11
CA ASP A 68 -6.47 19.99 6.14
C ASP A 68 -7.02 20.20 7.56
N THR A 69 -7.35 19.10 8.24
CA THR A 69 -7.82 19.14 9.64
C THR A 69 -6.74 19.66 10.59
N ALA A 70 -5.48 19.27 10.40
CA ALA A 70 -4.37 19.70 11.26
C ALA A 70 -3.95 21.18 11.05
N ARG A 71 -4.41 21.82 9.96
CA ARG A 71 -4.17 23.24 9.68
C ARG A 71 -5.17 24.18 10.37
N HIS A 72 -6.25 23.63 10.95
CA HIS A 72 -7.31 24.35 11.64
C HIS A 72 -7.30 24.08 13.15
#